data_AF-A0A623KU10-F1
#
_entry.id   AF-A0A623KU10-F1
#
_cell.length_a   1.000
_cell.length_b   1.000
_cell.length_c   1.000
_cell.angle_alpha   90.00
_cell.angle_beta   90.00
_cell.angle_gamma   90.00
#
_symmetry.space_group_name_H-M   'P 1'
#
loop_
_entity.id
_entity.type
_entity.pdbx_description
1 polymer ?
#
loop_
_entity_poly.entity_id
_entity_poly.type
_entity_poly.pdbx_seq_one_letter_code
_entity_poly.pdbx_strand_id
1 'polypeptide(L)'
;MSDSKRTNLHAQENFYRPILEYRSASILLICSVSMLYMGLSSDGLDIAPIVLFTSILLFLLCLYRCKTAAPFLMAHWRVFKRHFMFVSLDSLRVINKSNFFSNERKYRQLVQDYQNKNKDIPERKSYFCDGFEWGPEHADRAYQIANLSSDKREIELPFVFNPIKRHFDAMARKMGGSNAIFAVERREPIFVTEDNWFGHTLITGNVGTGKTVLQRLLSISMLHLGHVVVVIDPKNDAEWRESLMEEAKTLGLPFYKFHPGQPASSVCIDVCNTYTNVSDLTSRLLSLVTVPGEVNPFVQYAKALVSNVISGLSYIEKKPSIYLIHKNMKSHMSIVNLTVKVMESCYARYYGYDVWTEKVKYVANDTLPVRFKRLAEWFTAHFMNYEGSEQIDWLDTVSQLIDYSMSDPEHMAKMTADIMPVFDMLIEKPLNELLSPNPNS
;
A
#
# COMPACT_ATOMS: atom_id res chain seq x y z
N MET A 1 -44.78 -11.64 6.11
CA MET A 1 -43.86 -12.58 6.80
C MET A 1 -43.50 -13.65 5.78
N SER A 2 -42.31 -13.57 5.17
CA SER A 2 -41.83 -14.64 4.30
C SER A 2 -41.58 -15.86 5.18
N ASP A 3 -42.12 -17.01 4.81
CA ASP A 3 -41.85 -18.26 5.51
C ASP A 3 -40.34 -18.42 5.72
N SER A 4 -39.99 -18.64 6.98
CA SER A 4 -38.60 -18.81 7.39
C SER A 4 -38.00 -19.96 6.58
N LYS A 5 -36.94 -19.68 5.81
CA LYS A 5 -36.09 -20.67 5.12
C LYS A 5 -35.47 -21.74 6.06
N ARG A 6 -35.85 -21.76 7.35
CA ARG A 6 -35.55 -22.80 8.33
C ARG A 6 -36.15 -24.17 7.98
N THR A 7 -37.09 -24.27 7.03
CA THR A 7 -37.76 -25.52 6.64
C THR A 7 -37.13 -26.26 5.46
N ASN A 8 -35.97 -25.83 4.96
CA ASN A 8 -35.30 -26.53 3.86
C ASN A 8 -34.75 -27.89 4.37
N LEU A 9 -35.48 -28.97 4.06
CA LEU A 9 -35.22 -30.35 4.50
C LEU A 9 -33.78 -30.81 4.20
N HIS A 10 -33.23 -30.47 3.03
CA HIS A 10 -31.85 -30.84 2.67
C HIS A 10 -30.79 -30.14 3.52
N ALA A 11 -31.05 -28.90 3.95
CA ALA A 11 -30.13 -28.18 4.84
C ALA A 11 -30.16 -28.74 6.26
N GLN A 12 -31.34 -29.17 6.75
CA GLN A 12 -31.48 -29.83 8.04
C GLN A 12 -30.87 -31.23 8.04
N GLU A 13 -31.03 -31.99 6.93
CA GLU A 13 -30.50 -33.34 6.80
C GLU A 13 -28.97 -33.36 6.94
N ASN A 14 -28.24 -32.54 6.19
CA ASN A 14 -26.77 -32.46 6.27
C ASN A 14 -26.26 -32.00 7.64
N PHE A 15 -27.08 -31.26 8.38
CA PHE A 15 -26.74 -30.71 9.67
C PHE A 15 -26.86 -31.75 10.80
N TYR A 16 -27.98 -32.48 10.85
CA TYR A 16 -28.20 -33.55 11.83
C TYR A 16 -27.59 -34.89 11.43
N ARG A 17 -27.15 -35.06 10.18
CA ARG A 17 -26.52 -36.28 9.66
C ARG A 17 -25.42 -36.83 10.56
N PRO A 18 -24.39 -36.07 11.00
CA PRO A 18 -23.39 -36.63 11.92
C PRO A 18 -24.01 -37.17 13.21
N ILE A 19 -24.98 -36.47 13.81
CA ILE A 19 -25.64 -36.93 15.05
C ILE A 19 -26.44 -38.22 14.78
N LEU A 20 -27.15 -38.30 13.66
CA LEU A 20 -27.91 -39.49 13.26
C LEU A 20 -26.99 -40.67 12.93
N GLU A 21 -25.90 -40.45 12.20
CA GLU A 21 -24.92 -41.47 11.83
C GLU A 21 -24.15 -41.98 13.06
N TYR A 22 -23.82 -41.13 14.03
CA TYR A 22 -23.22 -41.58 15.29
C TYR A 22 -24.23 -42.30 16.21
N ARG A 23 -25.49 -41.86 16.26
CA ARG A 23 -26.54 -42.57 16.99
C ARG A 23 -26.78 -43.95 16.39
N SER A 24 -26.88 -44.05 15.07
CA SER A 24 -27.02 -45.34 14.39
C SER A 24 -25.79 -46.23 14.61
N ALA A 25 -24.57 -45.69 14.51
CA ALA A 25 -23.34 -46.41 14.83
C ALA A 25 -23.33 -46.91 16.29
N SER A 26 -23.76 -46.09 17.25
CA SER A 26 -23.84 -46.47 18.66
C SER A 26 -24.84 -47.60 18.91
N ILE A 27 -25.99 -47.58 18.23
CA ILE A 27 -27.00 -48.65 18.31
C ILE A 27 -26.43 -49.94 17.69
N LEU A 28 -25.78 -49.85 16.52
CA LEU A 28 -25.15 -50.99 15.85
C LEU A 28 -24.04 -51.60 16.71
N LEU A 29 -23.25 -50.77 17.40
CA LEU A 29 -22.23 -51.21 18.34
C LEU A 29 -22.84 -51.93 19.53
N ILE A 30 -23.87 -51.35 20.15
CA ILE A 30 -24.58 -51.97 21.28
C ILE A 30 -25.19 -53.30 20.84
N CYS A 31 -25.89 -53.38 19.70
CA CYS A 31 -26.45 -54.62 19.19
C CYS A 31 -25.37 -55.67 18.90
N SER A 32 -24.26 -55.29 18.28
CA SER A 32 -23.12 -56.18 18.00
C SER A 32 -22.52 -56.76 19.29
N VAL A 33 -22.27 -55.91 20.30
CA VAL A 33 -21.72 -56.31 21.60
C VAL A 33 -22.72 -57.15 22.40
N SER A 34 -23.99 -56.77 22.41
CA SER A 34 -25.04 -57.54 23.11
C SER A 34 -25.27 -58.91 22.48
N MET A 35 -25.23 -59.03 21.15
CA MET A 35 -25.31 -60.33 20.48
C MET A 35 -24.11 -61.23 20.82
N LEU A 36 -22.91 -60.65 20.84
CA LEU A 36 -21.69 -61.37 21.19
C LEU A 36 -21.71 -61.81 22.66
N TYR A 37 -22.17 -60.94 23.56
CA TYR A 37 -22.37 -61.25 24.98
C TYR A 37 -23.42 -62.34 25.21
N MET A 38 -24.58 -62.25 24.54
CA MET A 38 -25.62 -63.28 24.64
C MET A 38 -25.14 -64.63 24.11
N GLY A 39 -24.43 -64.65 22.97
CA GLY A 39 -23.83 -65.86 22.42
C GLY A 39 -22.81 -66.49 23.39
N LEU A 40 -21.93 -65.68 23.99
CA LEU A 40 -20.98 -66.14 25.01
C LEU A 40 -21.67 -66.65 26.28
N SER A 41 -22.77 -66.03 26.70
CA SER A 41 -23.49 -66.40 27.92
C SER A 41 -24.35 -67.67 27.77
N SER A 42 -24.82 -67.95 26.56
CA SER A 42 -25.63 -69.14 26.25
C SER A 42 -24.74 -70.36 25.99
N ASP A 43 -23.75 -70.21 25.10
CA ASP A 43 -23.05 -71.34 24.50
C ASP A 43 -21.55 -71.37 24.87
N GLY A 44 -21.09 -70.47 25.73
CA GLY A 44 -19.68 -70.37 26.12
C GLY A 44 -18.79 -69.96 24.94
N LEU A 45 -17.72 -70.72 24.67
CA LEU A 45 -16.81 -70.46 23.54
C LEU A 45 -17.34 -70.99 22.20
N ASP A 46 -18.35 -71.87 22.20
CA ASP A 46 -18.93 -72.48 21.01
C ASP A 46 -20.11 -71.67 20.47
N ILE A 47 -19.88 -70.38 20.26
CA ILE A 47 -20.90 -69.45 19.75
C ILE A 47 -21.39 -69.92 18.38
N ALA A 48 -22.71 -70.02 18.21
CA ALA A 48 -23.32 -70.34 16.92
C ALA A 48 -22.73 -69.46 15.78
N PRO A 49 -22.22 -70.05 14.68
CA PRO A 49 -21.57 -69.30 13.60
C PRO A 49 -22.41 -68.15 13.05
N ILE A 50 -23.74 -68.32 13.01
CA ILE A 50 -24.69 -67.30 12.57
C ILE A 50 -24.66 -66.06 13.48
N VAL A 51 -24.54 -66.24 14.80
CA VAL A 51 -24.48 -65.14 15.78
C VAL A 51 -23.13 -64.41 15.67
N LEU A 52 -22.04 -65.15 15.45
CA LEU A 52 -20.72 -64.56 15.26
C LEU A 52 -20.64 -63.74 13.96
N PHE A 53 -21.09 -64.30 12.82
CA PHE A 53 -21.07 -63.59 11.54
C PHE A 53 -21.99 -62.36 11.53
N THR A 54 -23.17 -62.44 12.14
CA THR A 54 -24.08 -61.28 12.24
C THR A 54 -23.51 -60.19 13.15
N SER A 55 -22.89 -60.55 14.28
CA SER A 55 -22.21 -59.58 15.16
C SER A 55 -21.05 -58.86 14.45
N ILE A 56 -20.21 -59.59 13.70
CA ILE A 56 -19.12 -59.03 12.89
C ILE A 56 -19.66 -58.08 11.82
N LEU A 57 -20.72 -58.47 11.11
CA LEU A 57 -21.34 -57.63 10.08
C LEU A 57 -21.88 -56.32 10.67
N LEU A 58 -22.57 -56.38 11.83
CA LEU A 58 -23.05 -55.19 12.53
C LEU A 58 -21.90 -54.28 12.97
N PHE A 59 -20.78 -54.85 13.42
CA PHE A 59 -19.58 -54.10 13.77
C PHE A 59 -18.95 -53.40 12.55
N LEU A 60 -18.85 -54.09 11.40
CA LEU A 60 -18.37 -53.50 10.16
C LEU A 60 -19.28 -52.36 9.67
N LEU A 61 -20.60 -52.51 9.80
CA LEU A 61 -21.56 -51.45 9.51
C LEU A 61 -21.40 -50.26 10.46
N CYS A 62 -21.13 -50.50 11.74
CA CYS A 62 -20.79 -49.44 12.70
C CYS A 62 -19.54 -48.66 12.25
N LEU A 63 -18.46 -49.35 11.88
CA LEU A 63 -17.24 -48.70 11.38
C LEU A 63 -17.49 -47.89 10.10
N TYR A 64 -18.28 -48.43 9.18
CA TYR A 64 -18.68 -47.71 7.96
C TYR A 64 -19.44 -46.42 8.30
N ARG A 65 -20.41 -46.49 9.22
CA ARG A 65 -21.20 -45.33 9.69
C ARG A 65 -20.34 -44.27 10.39
N CYS A 66 -19.38 -44.70 11.21
CA CYS A 66 -18.39 -43.81 11.81
C CYS A 66 -17.51 -43.11 10.76
N LYS A 67 -17.08 -43.84 9.72
CA LYS A 67 -16.28 -43.28 8.62
C LYS A 67 -17.08 -42.26 7.81
N THR A 68 -18.36 -42.52 7.53
CA THR A 68 -19.24 -41.57 6.82
C THR A 68 -19.57 -40.35 7.67
N ALA A 69 -19.63 -40.48 9.00
CA ALA A 69 -19.90 -39.36 9.91
C ALA A 69 -18.69 -38.44 10.15
N ALA A 70 -17.47 -38.97 10.05
CA ALA A 70 -16.22 -38.25 10.33
C ALA A 70 -16.06 -36.89 9.62
N PRO A 71 -16.25 -36.74 8.29
CA PRO A 71 -16.07 -35.45 7.62
C PRO A 71 -17.06 -34.39 8.11
N PHE A 72 -18.31 -34.79 8.37
CA PHE A 72 -19.32 -33.88 8.91
C PHE A 72 -19.00 -33.47 10.35
N LEU A 73 -18.50 -34.39 11.18
CA LEU A 73 -18.05 -34.05 12.53
C LEU A 73 -16.88 -33.06 12.50
N MET A 74 -15.90 -33.27 11.61
CA MET A 74 -14.78 -32.34 11.44
C MET A 74 -15.26 -30.97 10.96
N ALA A 75 -16.27 -30.92 10.09
CA ALA A 75 -16.91 -29.67 9.68
C ALA A 75 -17.59 -28.93 10.84
N HIS A 76 -18.25 -29.64 11.76
CA HIS A 76 -18.84 -29.05 12.97
C HIS A 76 -17.77 -28.65 13.99
N TRP A 77 -16.70 -29.44 14.14
CA TRP A 77 -15.58 -29.13 15.02
C TRP A 77 -14.86 -27.83 14.62
N ARG A 78 -14.77 -27.54 13.31
CA ARG A 78 -14.22 -26.28 12.78
C ARG A 78 -14.97 -25.03 13.24
N VAL A 79 -16.26 -25.14 13.59
CA VAL A 79 -17.04 -24.03 14.18
C VAL A 79 -16.48 -23.60 15.53
N PHE A 80 -15.95 -24.55 16.29
CA PHE A 80 -15.41 -24.31 17.63
C PHE A 80 -13.90 -24.08 17.61
N LYS A 81 -13.14 -24.80 16.79
CA LYS A 81 -11.68 -24.71 16.77
C LYS A 81 -11.23 -23.32 16.32
N ARG A 82 -10.44 -22.65 17.17
CA ARG A 82 -9.77 -21.38 16.85
C ARG A 82 -8.26 -21.59 16.74
N HIS A 83 -7.63 -20.95 15.76
CA HIS A 83 -6.18 -20.97 15.59
C HIS A 83 -5.68 -19.57 15.24
N PHE A 84 -4.72 -19.07 16.00
CA PHE A 84 -3.98 -17.84 15.66
C PHE A 84 -2.85 -18.19 14.70
N MET A 85 -2.88 -17.67 13.47
CA MET A 85 -1.82 -17.95 12.50
C MET A 85 -0.72 -16.92 12.66
N PHE A 86 0.48 -17.40 12.91
CA PHE A 86 1.68 -16.58 12.96
C PHE A 86 2.62 -17.06 11.86
N VAL A 87 2.94 -16.15 10.94
CA VAL A 87 3.94 -16.38 9.90
C VAL A 87 5.13 -15.51 10.24
N SER A 88 6.26 -16.12 10.57
CA SER A 88 7.50 -15.38 10.82
C SER A 88 8.06 -14.81 9.50
N LEU A 89 8.87 -13.76 9.58
CA LEU A 89 9.55 -13.19 8.41
C LEU A 89 10.42 -14.24 7.69
N ASP A 90 11.14 -15.08 8.45
CA ASP A 90 11.94 -16.17 7.87
C ASP A 90 11.08 -17.16 7.09
N SER A 91 9.94 -17.56 7.65
CA SER A 91 9.00 -18.46 6.98
C SER A 91 8.45 -17.82 5.71
N LEU A 92 8.07 -16.53 5.78
CA LEU A 92 7.55 -15.79 4.65
C LEU A 92 8.59 -15.61 3.54
N ARG A 93 9.87 -15.42 3.87
CA ARG A 93 10.98 -15.38 2.89
C ARG A 93 11.11 -16.69 2.14
N VAL A 94 11.02 -17.82 2.84
CA VAL A 94 11.08 -19.16 2.21
C VAL A 94 9.84 -19.38 1.33
N ILE A 95 8.66 -19.06 1.85
CA ILE A 95 7.38 -19.20 1.13
C ILE A 95 7.38 -18.39 -0.17
N ASN A 96 7.80 -17.13 -0.12
CA ASN A 96 7.88 -16.25 -1.30
C ASN A 96 9.16 -16.44 -2.12
N LYS A 97 10.02 -17.40 -1.76
CA LYS A 97 11.31 -17.66 -2.42
C LYS A 97 12.17 -16.39 -2.58
N SER A 98 12.21 -15.56 -1.54
CA SER A 98 12.92 -14.27 -1.51
C SER A 98 14.38 -14.38 -1.96
N ASN A 99 15.07 -15.46 -1.58
CA ASN A 99 16.46 -15.72 -1.97
C ASN A 99 16.71 -15.78 -3.48
N PHE A 100 15.65 -16.03 -4.26
CA PHE A 100 15.67 -16.11 -5.72
C PHE A 100 15.29 -14.78 -6.37
N PHE A 101 14.27 -14.08 -5.86
CA PHE A 101 13.67 -12.91 -6.53
C PHE A 101 14.11 -11.54 -5.98
N SER A 102 14.44 -11.44 -4.69
CA SER A 102 14.69 -10.14 -4.03
C SER A 102 15.83 -9.32 -4.64
N ASN A 103 16.82 -9.98 -5.26
CA ASN A 103 17.98 -9.33 -5.85
C ASN A 103 18.07 -9.62 -7.35
N GLU A 104 17.85 -8.58 -8.15
CA GLU A 104 17.84 -8.65 -9.62
C GLU A 104 19.12 -9.23 -10.23
N ARG A 105 20.30 -8.87 -9.69
CA ARG A 105 21.58 -9.40 -10.21
C ARG A 105 21.71 -10.88 -9.95
N LYS A 106 21.38 -11.31 -8.73
CA LYS A 106 21.41 -12.72 -8.32
C LYS A 106 20.35 -13.53 -9.07
N TYR A 107 19.17 -12.96 -9.27
CA TYR A 107 18.09 -13.56 -10.04
C TYR A 107 18.54 -13.92 -11.46
N ARG A 108 19.16 -12.97 -12.20
CA ARG A 108 19.67 -13.23 -13.56
C ARG A 108 20.68 -14.38 -13.61
N GLN A 109 21.59 -14.44 -12.64
CA GLN A 109 22.57 -15.53 -12.53
C GLN A 109 21.90 -16.87 -12.25
N LEU A 110 20.96 -16.91 -11.30
CA LEU A 110 20.22 -18.13 -10.97
C LEU A 110 19.36 -18.63 -12.12
N VAL A 111 18.73 -17.73 -12.89
CA VAL A 111 17.97 -18.08 -14.09
C VAL A 111 18.88 -18.75 -15.12
N GLN A 112 20.06 -18.18 -15.37
CA GLN A 112 21.04 -18.77 -16.29
C GLN A 112 21.52 -20.14 -15.80
N ASP A 113 21.81 -20.30 -14.51
CA ASP A 113 22.19 -21.58 -13.92
C ASP A 113 21.10 -22.63 -13.99
N TYR A 114 19.83 -22.23 -13.81
CA TYR A 114 18.68 -23.13 -13.92
C TYR A 114 18.46 -23.57 -15.36
N GLN A 115 18.55 -22.65 -16.32
CA GLN A 115 18.49 -22.97 -17.75
C GLN A 115 19.61 -23.92 -18.17
N ASN A 116 20.86 -23.66 -17.75
CA ASN A 116 21.99 -24.53 -18.02
C ASN A 116 21.82 -25.95 -17.43
N LYS A 117 21.08 -26.07 -16.33
CA LYS A 117 20.80 -27.34 -15.64
C LYS A 117 19.46 -27.98 -16.05
N ASN A 118 18.75 -27.42 -17.05
CA ASN A 118 17.40 -27.83 -17.44
C ASN A 118 16.43 -27.96 -16.24
N LYS A 119 16.48 -26.99 -15.32
CA LYS A 119 15.57 -26.90 -14.17
C LYS A 119 14.51 -25.84 -14.39
N ASP A 120 13.28 -26.14 -13.96
CA ASP A 120 12.18 -25.19 -14.01
C ASP A 120 12.42 -24.00 -13.08
N ILE A 121 12.22 -22.81 -13.62
CA ILE A 121 12.34 -21.56 -12.89
C ILE A 121 11.12 -21.43 -11.97
N PRO A 122 11.30 -21.11 -10.68
CA PRO A 122 10.19 -20.83 -9.79
C PRO A 122 9.27 -19.72 -10.33
N GLU A 123 7.97 -19.95 -10.29
CA GLU A 123 6.98 -18.91 -10.62
C GLU A 123 7.02 -17.75 -9.61
N ARG A 124 6.84 -16.53 -10.09
CA ARG A 124 6.78 -15.30 -9.28
C ARG A 124 5.39 -15.16 -8.65
N LYS A 125 5.27 -15.73 -7.45
CA LYS A 125 4.03 -15.74 -6.66
C LYS A 125 4.33 -15.30 -5.23
N SER A 126 3.40 -14.56 -4.63
CA SER A 126 3.45 -14.15 -3.23
C SER A 126 2.34 -14.79 -2.42
N TYR A 127 2.64 -15.21 -1.19
CA TYR A 127 1.64 -15.65 -0.24
C TYR A 127 0.71 -14.50 0.16
N PHE A 128 -0.59 -14.76 0.10
CA PHE A 128 -1.63 -13.79 0.44
C PHE A 128 -2.26 -14.09 1.80
N CYS A 129 -2.82 -15.29 1.97
CA CYS A 129 -3.42 -15.76 3.21
C CYS A 129 -3.70 -17.26 3.16
N ASP A 130 -3.95 -17.89 4.31
CA ASP A 130 -4.61 -19.19 4.32
C ASP A 130 -6.13 -18.98 4.21
N GLY A 131 -6.70 -19.47 3.11
CA GLY A 131 -8.10 -19.27 2.76
C GLY A 131 -8.62 -20.38 1.85
N PHE A 132 -9.73 -20.11 1.17
CA PHE A 132 -10.28 -20.97 0.12
C PHE A 132 -10.97 -20.09 -0.93
N GLU A 133 -11.09 -20.59 -2.14
CA GLU A 133 -11.83 -19.92 -3.21
C GLU A 133 -13.34 -20.09 -2.96
N TRP A 134 -14.10 -18.99 -3.04
CA TRP A 134 -15.54 -19.06 -2.80
C TRP A 134 -16.25 -19.72 -3.98
N GLY A 135 -17.06 -20.71 -3.66
CA GLY A 135 -17.85 -21.50 -4.61
C GLY A 135 -19.28 -21.69 -4.08
N PRO A 136 -20.19 -22.26 -4.90
CA PRO A 136 -21.57 -22.52 -4.48
C PRO A 136 -21.67 -23.33 -3.18
N GLU A 137 -20.83 -24.36 -3.03
CA GLU A 137 -20.74 -25.20 -1.84
C GLU A 137 -20.38 -24.42 -0.56
N HIS A 138 -19.51 -23.42 -0.70
CA HIS A 138 -19.10 -22.54 0.39
C HIS A 138 -20.21 -21.58 0.80
N ALA A 139 -20.97 -21.06 -0.17
CA ALA A 139 -22.11 -20.19 0.07
C ALA A 139 -23.24 -20.95 0.80
N ASP A 140 -23.54 -22.17 0.37
CA ASP A 140 -24.53 -23.04 1.02
C ASP A 140 -24.12 -23.36 2.46
N ARG A 141 -22.83 -23.67 2.68
CA ARG A 141 -22.31 -23.92 4.03
C ARG A 141 -22.37 -22.68 4.91
N ALA A 142 -22.00 -21.51 4.38
CA ALA A 142 -22.11 -20.25 5.10
C ALA A 142 -23.56 -19.95 5.49
N TYR A 143 -24.52 -20.23 4.60
CA TYR A 143 -25.94 -20.08 4.87
C TYR A 143 -26.43 -21.04 5.97
N GLN A 144 -26.01 -22.30 5.94
CA GLN A 144 -26.29 -23.27 7.01
C GLN A 144 -25.78 -22.79 8.36
N ILE A 145 -24.56 -22.25 8.42
CA ILE A 145 -23.97 -21.73 9.66
C ILE A 145 -24.69 -20.47 10.14
N ALA A 146 -25.13 -19.60 9.23
CA ALA A 146 -25.89 -18.41 9.57
C ALA A 146 -27.29 -18.73 10.13
N ASN A 147 -27.86 -19.89 9.77
CA ASN A 147 -29.16 -20.33 10.27
C ASN A 147 -29.13 -20.95 11.68
N LEU A 148 -27.93 -21.13 12.27
CA LEU A 148 -27.79 -21.63 13.63
C LEU A 148 -28.45 -20.71 14.66
N SER A 149 -28.96 -21.29 15.75
CA SER A 149 -29.35 -20.51 16.92
C SER A 149 -28.18 -19.67 17.45
N SER A 150 -28.48 -18.53 18.07
CA SER A 150 -27.47 -17.66 18.70
C SER A 150 -26.60 -18.41 19.72
N ASP A 151 -27.19 -19.38 20.40
CA ASP A 151 -26.55 -20.23 21.40
C ASP A 151 -25.83 -21.45 20.79
N LYS A 152 -25.98 -21.68 19.47
CA LYS A 152 -25.47 -22.82 18.71
C LYS A 152 -25.83 -24.18 19.35
N ARG A 153 -27.03 -24.26 19.94
CA ARG A 153 -27.51 -25.46 20.65
C ARG A 153 -27.51 -26.70 19.76
N GLU A 154 -27.69 -26.49 18.46
CA GLU A 154 -27.77 -27.57 17.49
C GLU A 154 -26.42 -28.25 17.22
N ILE A 155 -25.29 -27.64 17.63
CA ILE A 155 -23.93 -28.21 17.53
C ILE A 155 -23.30 -28.39 18.92
N GLU A 156 -24.10 -28.55 19.98
CA GLU A 156 -23.54 -28.75 21.30
C GLU A 156 -22.67 -30.01 21.36
N LEU A 157 -21.40 -29.80 21.74
CA LEU A 157 -20.46 -30.89 21.97
C LEU A 157 -20.85 -31.65 23.24
N PRO A 158 -20.58 -32.97 23.30
CA PRO A 158 -20.75 -33.75 24.52
C PRO A 158 -20.04 -33.10 25.73
N PHE A 159 -20.58 -33.30 26.94
CA PHE A 159 -20.12 -32.61 28.15
C PHE A 159 -18.62 -32.74 28.42
N VAL A 160 -18.01 -33.85 27.97
CA VAL A 160 -16.56 -34.15 28.09
C VAL A 160 -15.70 -33.10 27.36
N PHE A 161 -16.20 -32.49 26.29
CA PHE A 161 -15.47 -31.49 25.50
C PHE A 161 -15.74 -30.05 25.95
N ASN A 162 -16.54 -29.84 26.99
CA ASN A 162 -16.86 -28.50 27.51
C ASN A 162 -15.63 -27.65 27.90
N PRO A 163 -14.56 -28.21 28.51
CA PRO A 163 -13.36 -27.42 28.81
C PRO A 163 -12.68 -26.87 27.54
N ILE A 164 -12.60 -27.69 26.48
CA ILE A 164 -12.00 -27.32 25.19
C ILE A 164 -12.86 -26.27 24.48
N LYS A 165 -14.20 -26.46 24.50
CA LYS A 165 -15.15 -25.46 23.98
C LYS A 165 -14.96 -24.10 24.66
N ARG A 166 -14.91 -24.07 25.99
CA ARG A 166 -14.68 -22.84 26.78
C ARG A 166 -13.37 -22.15 26.42
N HIS A 167 -12.29 -22.90 26.24
CA HIS A 167 -11.00 -22.37 25.83
C HIS A 167 -11.07 -21.65 24.47
N PHE A 168 -11.64 -22.32 23.46
CA PHE A 168 -11.77 -21.71 22.14
C PHE A 168 -12.79 -20.56 22.09
N ASP A 169 -13.86 -20.60 22.89
CA ASP A 169 -14.82 -19.49 23.00
C ASP A 169 -14.20 -18.26 23.69
N ALA A 170 -13.28 -18.46 24.64
CA ALA A 170 -12.51 -17.36 25.23
C ALA A 170 -11.54 -16.76 24.22
N MET A 171 -10.80 -17.61 23.48
CA MET A 171 -9.93 -17.18 22.38
C MET A 171 -10.73 -16.44 21.29
N ALA A 172 -11.97 -16.88 21.07
CA ALA A 172 -12.86 -16.30 20.08
C ALA A 172 -13.27 -14.87 20.40
N ARG A 173 -13.69 -14.64 21.64
CA ARG A 173 -14.02 -13.31 22.14
C ARG A 173 -12.83 -12.37 22.12
N LYS A 174 -11.62 -12.87 22.45
CA LYS A 174 -10.38 -12.06 22.42
C LYS A 174 -10.00 -11.61 21.01
N MET A 175 -10.13 -12.49 20.00
CA MET A 175 -9.73 -12.18 18.63
C MET A 175 -10.79 -11.39 17.83
N GLY A 176 -12.03 -11.34 18.31
CA GLY A 176 -13.13 -10.74 17.56
C GLY A 176 -13.49 -11.53 16.29
N GLY A 177 -14.32 -10.91 15.44
CA GLY A 177 -14.80 -11.47 14.18
C GLY A 177 -15.81 -12.62 14.33
N SER A 178 -16.54 -12.92 13.25
CA SER A 178 -17.46 -14.06 13.21
C SER A 178 -16.69 -15.36 12.98
N ASN A 179 -16.89 -16.36 13.85
CA ASN A 179 -16.29 -17.69 13.70
C ASN A 179 -16.82 -18.44 12.47
N ALA A 180 -17.97 -18.01 11.94
CA ALA A 180 -18.67 -18.73 10.89
C ALA A 180 -17.77 -19.00 9.68
N ILE A 181 -16.90 -18.05 9.33
CA ILE A 181 -16.03 -18.17 8.16
C ILE A 181 -15.02 -19.33 8.27
N PHE A 182 -14.56 -19.67 9.48
CA PHE A 182 -13.64 -20.79 9.70
C PHE A 182 -14.32 -22.16 9.60
N ALA A 183 -15.64 -22.20 9.65
CA ALA A 183 -16.43 -23.41 9.54
C ALA A 183 -16.93 -23.69 8.11
N VAL A 184 -16.70 -22.75 7.18
CA VAL A 184 -17.09 -22.90 5.78
C VAL A 184 -16.22 -23.95 5.11
N GLU A 185 -14.90 -23.75 5.07
CA GLU A 185 -13.97 -24.74 4.50
C GLU A 185 -12.58 -24.72 5.16
N ARG A 186 -11.75 -25.70 4.80
CA ARG A 186 -10.37 -25.83 5.22
C ARG A 186 -9.59 -24.74 4.51
N ARG A 187 -8.76 -24.06 5.29
CA ARG A 187 -7.89 -23.01 4.77
C ARG A 187 -6.62 -23.65 4.23
N GLU A 188 -6.32 -23.32 2.99
CA GLU A 188 -5.09 -23.68 2.29
C GLU A 188 -4.36 -22.39 1.91
N PRO A 189 -3.02 -22.42 1.81
CA PRO A 189 -2.25 -21.23 1.47
C PRO A 189 -2.60 -20.76 0.05
N ILE A 190 -3.16 -19.55 -0.04
CA ILE A 190 -3.49 -18.88 -1.29
C ILE A 190 -2.28 -18.03 -1.71
N PHE A 191 -1.90 -18.21 -2.97
CA PHE A 191 -0.84 -17.46 -3.63
C PHE A 191 -1.42 -16.61 -4.74
N VAL A 192 -0.87 -15.40 -4.89
CA VAL A 192 -1.23 -14.47 -5.96
C VAL A 192 -0.01 -14.33 -6.87
N THR A 193 -0.22 -14.44 -8.18
CA THR A 193 0.80 -14.18 -9.20
C THR A 193 1.17 -12.71 -9.22
N GLU A 194 2.43 -12.42 -9.54
CA GLU A 194 2.92 -11.04 -9.68
C GLU A 194 2.03 -10.20 -10.61
N ASP A 195 1.62 -10.77 -11.75
CA ASP A 195 0.82 -10.07 -12.75
C ASP A 195 -0.52 -9.56 -12.22
N ASN A 196 -1.13 -10.27 -11.26
CA ASN A 196 -2.40 -9.87 -10.69
C ASN A 196 -2.29 -8.60 -9.84
N TRP A 197 -1.11 -8.29 -9.29
CA TRP A 197 -0.89 -7.07 -8.51
C TRP A 197 -0.91 -5.81 -9.37
N PHE A 198 -0.67 -5.92 -10.69
CA PHE A 198 -0.79 -4.78 -11.61
C PHE A 198 -2.23 -4.28 -11.75
N GLY A 199 -3.23 -5.11 -11.46
CA GLY A 199 -4.65 -4.72 -11.48
C GLY A 199 -5.08 -3.78 -10.34
N HIS A 200 -4.14 -3.37 -9.48
CA HIS A 200 -4.39 -2.65 -8.23
C HIS A 200 -5.23 -3.45 -7.22
N THR A 201 -5.18 -3.08 -5.94
CA THR A 201 -5.89 -3.80 -4.89
C THR A 201 -6.54 -2.83 -3.92
N LEU A 202 -7.85 -2.98 -3.72
CA LEU A 202 -8.61 -2.23 -2.73
C LEU A 202 -8.84 -3.09 -1.48
N ILE A 203 -8.32 -2.64 -0.35
CA ILE A 203 -8.51 -3.30 0.96
C ILE A 203 -9.45 -2.46 1.80
N THR A 204 -10.64 -2.98 2.11
CA THR A 204 -11.65 -2.30 2.92
C THR A 204 -11.94 -3.07 4.21
N GLY A 205 -12.50 -2.38 5.21
CA GLY A 205 -12.89 -2.99 6.47
C GLY A 205 -12.93 -1.99 7.63
N ASN A 206 -13.61 -2.34 8.71
CA ASN A 206 -13.71 -1.50 9.91
C ASN A 206 -12.39 -1.42 10.69
N VAL A 207 -12.30 -0.50 11.66
CA VAL A 207 -11.14 -0.44 12.58
C VAL A 207 -11.02 -1.76 13.35
N GLY A 208 -9.79 -2.25 13.56
CA GLY A 208 -9.55 -3.51 14.27
C GLY A 208 -9.75 -4.79 13.44
N THR A 209 -10.07 -4.69 12.15
CA THR A 209 -10.26 -5.87 11.27
C THR A 209 -8.96 -6.46 10.69
N GLY A 210 -7.79 -5.91 11.03
CA GLY A 210 -6.50 -6.41 10.55
C GLY A 210 -5.97 -5.80 9.24
N LYS A 211 -6.55 -4.69 8.76
CA LYS A 211 -6.08 -4.00 7.53
C LYS A 211 -4.57 -3.71 7.53
N THR A 212 -4.05 -3.14 8.62
CA THR A 212 -2.61 -2.83 8.72
C THR A 212 -1.74 -4.08 8.71
N VAL A 213 -2.22 -5.18 9.31
CA VAL A 213 -1.51 -6.47 9.29
C VAL A 213 -1.42 -7.01 7.86
N LEU A 214 -2.51 -6.92 7.09
CA LEU A 214 -2.51 -7.31 5.68
C LEU A 214 -1.60 -6.40 4.84
N GLN A 215 -1.64 -5.08 5.04
CA GLN A 215 -0.75 -4.14 4.35
C GLN A 215 0.72 -4.42 4.66
N ARG A 216 1.06 -4.73 5.91
CA ARG A 216 2.40 -5.15 6.32
C ARG A 216 2.84 -6.43 5.61
N LEU A 217 1.99 -7.46 5.59
CA LEU A 217 2.25 -8.72 4.90
C LEU A 217 2.51 -8.49 3.41
N LEU A 218 1.66 -7.72 2.74
CA LEU A 218 1.79 -7.41 1.32
C LEU A 218 3.06 -6.62 1.02
N SER A 219 3.37 -5.61 1.84
CA SER A 219 4.58 -4.79 1.68
C SER A 219 5.84 -5.66 1.75
N ILE A 220 5.93 -6.55 2.74
CA ILE A 220 7.05 -7.49 2.88
C ILE A 220 7.08 -8.47 1.71
N SER A 221 5.93 -8.99 1.29
CA SER A 221 5.83 -9.87 0.13
C SER A 221 6.35 -9.21 -1.16
N MET A 222 6.07 -7.93 -1.37
CA MET A 222 6.60 -7.17 -2.51
C MET A 222 8.11 -6.97 -2.44
N LEU A 223 8.67 -6.74 -1.24
CA LEU A 223 10.13 -6.72 -1.04
C LEU A 223 10.76 -8.07 -1.40
N HIS A 224 10.12 -9.18 -1.03
CA HIS A 224 10.62 -10.54 -1.35
C HIS A 224 10.65 -10.80 -2.87
N LEU A 225 9.74 -10.22 -3.63
CA LEU A 225 9.72 -10.28 -5.10
C LEU A 225 10.71 -9.30 -5.75
N GLY A 226 11.40 -8.46 -4.98
CA GLY A 226 12.38 -7.49 -5.48
C GLY A 226 11.78 -6.17 -5.97
N HIS A 227 10.54 -5.84 -5.57
CA HIS A 227 9.93 -4.56 -5.92
C HIS A 227 10.33 -3.44 -4.97
N VAL A 228 10.26 -2.21 -5.47
CA VAL A 228 10.32 -1.00 -4.65
C VAL A 228 8.98 -0.78 -3.99
N VAL A 229 8.98 -0.62 -2.67
CA VAL A 229 7.78 -0.39 -1.87
C VAL A 229 7.79 1.04 -1.34
N VAL A 230 6.81 1.84 -1.77
CA VAL A 230 6.56 3.18 -1.23
C VAL A 230 5.34 3.11 -0.33
N VAL A 231 5.50 3.49 0.95
CA VAL A 231 4.43 3.44 1.95
C VAL A 231 4.07 4.86 2.37
N ILE A 232 2.79 5.20 2.23
CA ILE A 232 2.20 6.42 2.80
C ILE A 232 1.37 5.99 4.01
N ASP A 233 1.91 6.19 5.21
CA ASP A 233 1.25 5.78 6.44
C ASP A 233 0.82 7.00 7.29
N PRO A 234 -0.45 7.43 7.19
CA PRO A 234 -0.96 8.53 7.98
C PRO A 234 -1.12 8.20 9.48
N LYS A 235 -1.05 6.93 9.87
CA LYS A 235 -1.22 6.48 11.26
C LYS A 235 0.09 6.34 12.02
N ASN A 236 1.22 6.38 11.32
CA ASN A 236 2.55 6.23 11.89
C ASN A 236 2.71 4.92 12.71
N ASP A 237 2.28 3.80 12.12
CA ASP A 237 2.36 2.46 12.70
C ASP A 237 3.82 2.02 12.86
N ALA A 238 4.26 1.93 14.11
CA ALA A 238 5.63 1.57 14.45
C ALA A 238 5.96 0.13 14.04
N GLU A 239 5.04 -0.81 14.23
CA GLU A 239 5.31 -2.21 13.91
C GLU A 239 5.44 -2.44 12.40
N TRP A 240 4.63 -1.76 11.58
CA TRP A 240 4.75 -1.82 10.12
C TRP A 240 6.09 -1.27 9.67
N ARG A 241 6.49 -0.08 10.18
CA ARG A 241 7.78 0.52 9.87
C ARG A 241 8.96 -0.35 10.31
N GLU A 242 8.94 -0.85 11.54
CA GLU A 242 10.03 -1.67 12.10
C GLU A 242 10.19 -2.97 11.33
N SER A 243 9.08 -3.62 10.96
CA SER A 243 9.13 -4.85 10.16
C SER A 243 9.74 -4.61 8.77
N LEU A 244 9.41 -3.49 8.12
CA LEU A 244 10.01 -3.14 6.82
C LEU A 244 11.48 -2.78 6.94
N MET A 245 11.86 -2.06 8.00
CA MET A 245 13.25 -1.68 8.27
C MET A 245 14.11 -2.92 8.57
N GLU A 246 13.63 -3.85 9.40
CA GLU A 246 14.32 -5.10 9.73
C GLU A 246 14.46 -6.01 8.50
N GLU A 247 13.38 -6.14 7.71
CA GLU A 247 13.42 -6.98 6.51
C GLU A 247 14.32 -6.35 5.43
N ALA A 248 14.26 -5.04 5.20
CA ALA A 248 15.17 -4.34 4.29
C ALA A 248 16.62 -4.52 4.72
N LYS A 249 16.94 -4.39 6.01
CA LYS A 249 18.27 -4.65 6.55
C LYS A 249 18.73 -6.08 6.30
N THR A 250 17.84 -7.06 6.49
CA THR A 250 18.13 -8.49 6.27
C THR A 250 18.39 -8.81 4.79
N LEU A 251 17.66 -8.16 3.88
CA LEU A 251 17.85 -8.30 2.43
C LEU A 251 19.01 -7.45 1.89
N GLY A 252 19.65 -6.62 2.72
CA GLY A 252 20.70 -5.69 2.29
C GLY A 252 20.18 -4.55 1.41
N LEU A 253 18.90 -4.18 1.55
CA LEU A 253 18.25 -3.12 0.80
C LEU A 253 18.29 -1.79 1.59
N PRO A 254 18.39 -0.64 0.91
CA PRO A 254 18.29 0.65 1.58
C PRO A 254 16.87 0.88 2.09
N PHE A 255 16.75 1.48 3.28
CA PHE A 255 15.48 1.89 3.85
C PHE A 255 15.50 3.40 4.11
N TYR A 256 14.53 4.11 3.53
CA TYR A 256 14.40 5.57 3.66
C TYR A 256 13.12 5.90 4.42
N LYS A 257 13.23 6.74 5.45
CA LYS A 257 12.11 7.20 6.26
C LYS A 257 11.96 8.71 6.10
N PHE A 258 10.77 9.19 5.79
CA PHE A 258 10.44 10.62 5.80
C PHE A 258 9.32 10.86 6.81
N HIS A 259 9.56 11.70 7.83
CA HIS A 259 8.56 12.06 8.83
C HIS A 259 8.76 13.53 9.25
N PRO A 260 7.85 14.46 8.88
CA PRO A 260 7.98 15.88 9.19
C PRO A 260 8.20 16.21 10.67
N GLY A 261 7.48 15.53 11.57
CA GLY A 261 7.65 15.70 13.03
C GLY A 261 8.89 15.05 13.65
N GLN A 262 9.74 14.37 12.87
CA GLN A 262 10.96 13.69 13.35
C GLN A 262 12.13 13.94 12.38
N PRO A 263 12.55 15.21 12.18
CA PRO A 263 13.52 15.58 11.15
C PRO A 263 14.88 14.90 11.33
N ALA A 264 15.36 14.74 12.57
CA ALA A 264 16.65 14.10 12.86
C ALA A 264 16.77 12.63 12.39
N SER A 265 15.65 11.93 12.23
CA SER A 265 15.60 10.55 11.76
C SER A 265 15.10 10.42 10.31
N SER A 266 14.82 11.55 9.66
CA SER A 266 14.21 11.60 8.35
C SER A 266 15.24 11.87 7.27
N VAL A 267 15.00 11.30 6.09
CA VAL A 267 15.71 11.64 4.87
C VAL A 267 15.16 12.95 4.31
N CYS A 268 15.96 13.65 3.51
CA CYS A 268 15.48 14.79 2.74
C CYS A 268 15.00 14.34 1.36
N ILE A 269 13.97 14.98 0.83
CA ILE A 269 13.41 14.75 -0.50
C ILE A 269 13.46 16.06 -1.27
N ASP A 270 14.38 16.16 -2.24
CA ASP A 270 14.43 17.29 -3.16
C ASP A 270 13.47 17.09 -4.33
N VAL A 271 12.26 17.65 -4.18
CA VAL A 271 11.21 17.58 -5.21
C VAL A 271 11.51 18.42 -6.46
N CYS A 272 12.47 19.35 -6.37
CA CYS A 272 12.89 20.23 -7.45
C CYS A 272 14.14 19.72 -8.18
N ASN A 273 14.77 18.62 -7.73
CA ASN A 273 16.02 18.13 -8.31
C ASN A 273 15.88 17.67 -9.75
N THR A 274 14.85 16.87 -10.04
CA THR A 274 14.70 16.17 -11.32
C THR A 274 13.52 16.76 -12.10
N TYR A 275 13.84 17.53 -13.14
CA TYR A 275 12.91 18.03 -14.15
C TYR A 275 13.61 18.20 -15.50
N THR A 276 12.91 17.93 -16.59
CA THR A 276 13.39 18.18 -17.95
C THR A 276 12.87 19.53 -18.46
N ASN A 277 11.59 19.79 -18.26
CA ASN A 277 10.95 21.04 -18.65
C ASN A 277 10.55 21.85 -17.42
N VAL A 278 10.67 23.17 -17.49
CA VAL A 278 10.21 24.09 -16.43
C VAL A 278 8.71 23.91 -16.17
N SER A 279 7.92 23.69 -17.24
CA SER A 279 6.48 23.43 -17.15
C SER A 279 6.12 22.24 -16.26
N ASP A 280 6.97 21.21 -16.25
CA ASP A 280 6.73 19.99 -15.48
C ASP A 280 6.96 20.26 -13.99
N LEU A 281 8.04 20.97 -13.66
CA LEU A 281 8.32 21.38 -12.29
C LEU A 281 7.22 22.33 -11.77
N THR A 282 6.81 23.31 -12.57
CA THR A 282 5.72 24.21 -12.20
C THR A 282 4.42 23.45 -11.95
N SER A 283 4.04 22.54 -12.85
CA SER A 283 2.79 21.78 -12.71
C SER A 283 2.84 20.84 -11.49
N ARG A 284 4.00 20.28 -11.18
CA ARG A 284 4.23 19.47 -9.97
C ARG A 284 4.06 20.28 -8.68
N LEU A 285 4.58 21.52 -8.64
CA LEU A 285 4.45 22.38 -7.45
C LEU A 285 3.03 22.89 -7.27
N LEU A 286 2.34 23.21 -8.36
CA LEU A 286 0.99 23.77 -8.33
C LEU A 286 -0.12 22.72 -8.28
N SER A 287 0.18 21.42 -8.36
CA SER A 287 -0.82 20.36 -8.26
C SER A 287 -1.58 20.35 -6.93
N LEU A 288 -1.02 20.96 -5.89
CA LEU A 288 -1.65 21.12 -4.58
C LEU A 288 -2.73 22.21 -4.55
N VAL A 289 -2.72 23.13 -5.52
CA VAL A 289 -3.64 24.27 -5.59
C VAL A 289 -4.61 24.14 -6.77
N THR A 290 -4.22 23.46 -7.84
CA THR A 290 -5.08 23.25 -9.00
C THR A 290 -6.17 22.23 -8.72
N VAL A 291 -7.43 22.60 -8.94
CA VAL A 291 -8.56 21.66 -8.97
C VAL A 291 -8.74 21.14 -10.40
N PRO A 292 -8.74 19.82 -10.64
CA PRO A 292 -8.96 19.26 -11.97
C PRO A 292 -10.31 19.72 -12.56
N GLY A 293 -10.28 20.30 -13.75
CA GLY A 293 -11.47 20.76 -14.48
C GLY A 293 -11.87 22.22 -14.22
N GLU A 294 -11.21 22.91 -13.29
CA GLU A 294 -11.46 24.33 -13.02
C GLU A 294 -10.41 25.22 -13.72
N VAL A 295 -10.87 26.16 -14.55
CA VAL A 295 -10.01 27.17 -15.16
C VAL A 295 -10.06 28.42 -14.29
N ASN A 296 -9.10 28.52 -13.37
CA ASN A 296 -8.97 29.68 -12.49
C ASN A 296 -7.87 30.63 -13.02
N PRO A 297 -8.21 31.88 -13.42
CA PRO A 297 -7.24 32.86 -13.91
C PRO A 297 -6.12 33.19 -12.92
N PHE A 298 -6.39 33.18 -11.60
CA PHE A 298 -5.38 33.41 -10.56
C PHE A 298 -4.34 32.28 -10.55
N VAL A 299 -4.79 31.03 -10.70
CA VAL A 299 -3.91 29.86 -10.78
C VAL A 299 -3.06 29.89 -12.06
N GLN A 300 -3.63 30.33 -13.19
CA GLN A 300 -2.87 30.50 -14.44
C GLN A 300 -1.79 31.57 -14.31
N TYR A 301 -2.14 32.71 -13.72
CA TYR A 301 -1.18 33.79 -13.48
C TYR A 301 -0.01 33.29 -12.62
N ALA A 302 -0.32 32.62 -11.52
CA ALA A 302 0.72 32.11 -10.63
C ALA A 302 1.54 30.98 -11.26
N LYS A 303 0.94 30.16 -12.14
CA LYS A 303 1.67 29.19 -12.98
C LYS A 303 2.69 29.87 -13.87
N ALA A 304 2.30 30.96 -14.53
CA ALA A 304 3.22 31.76 -15.34
C ALA A 304 4.32 32.38 -14.47
N LEU A 305 3.96 32.96 -13.32
CA LEU A 305 4.92 33.57 -12.39
C LEU A 305 5.96 32.55 -11.88
N VAL A 306 5.51 31.39 -11.37
CA VAL A 306 6.40 30.32 -10.87
C VAL A 306 7.32 29.82 -11.99
N SER A 307 6.80 29.64 -13.21
CA SER A 307 7.60 29.20 -14.35
C SER A 307 8.68 30.22 -14.71
N ASN A 308 8.37 31.52 -14.69
CA ASN A 308 9.34 32.57 -14.96
C ASN A 308 10.38 32.71 -13.84
N VAL A 309 9.98 32.51 -12.59
CA VAL A 309 10.93 32.49 -11.46
C VAL A 309 11.89 31.29 -11.58
N ILE A 310 11.40 30.09 -11.92
CA ILE A 310 12.25 28.92 -12.16
C ILE A 310 13.20 29.16 -13.33
N SER A 311 12.71 29.71 -14.44
CA SER A 311 13.53 30.03 -15.62
C SER A 311 14.59 31.09 -15.29
N GLY A 312 14.22 32.12 -14.54
CA GLY A 312 15.14 33.13 -14.03
C GLY A 312 16.24 32.53 -13.13
N LEU A 313 15.87 31.62 -12.22
CA LEU A 313 16.85 30.90 -11.39
C LEU A 313 17.84 30.09 -12.24
N SER A 314 17.38 29.46 -13.33
CA SER A 314 18.23 28.75 -14.27
C SER A 314 19.25 29.67 -14.95
N TYR A 315 18.85 30.88 -15.34
CA TYR A 315 19.75 31.84 -16.01
C TYR A 315 20.81 32.44 -15.09
N ILE A 316 20.63 32.40 -13.77
CA ILE A 316 21.64 32.79 -12.79
C ILE A 316 22.41 31.57 -12.22
N GLU A 317 22.32 30.42 -12.90
CA GLU A 317 22.97 29.16 -12.53
C GLU A 317 22.62 28.68 -11.11
N LYS A 318 21.42 29.02 -10.64
CA LYS A 318 20.90 28.54 -9.36
C LYS A 318 19.88 27.45 -9.59
N LYS A 319 20.14 26.28 -9.00
CA LYS A 319 19.19 25.19 -8.95
C LYS A 319 17.90 25.65 -8.24
N PRO A 320 16.71 25.44 -8.82
CA PRO A 320 15.45 25.80 -8.18
C PRO A 320 15.20 24.93 -6.95
N SER A 321 14.61 25.51 -5.93
CA SER A 321 14.07 24.82 -4.74
C SER A 321 12.79 25.51 -4.30
N ILE A 322 11.92 24.83 -3.53
CA ILE A 322 10.69 25.43 -3.00
C ILE A 322 11.04 26.72 -2.24
N TYR A 323 12.09 26.67 -1.41
CA TYR A 323 12.59 27.83 -0.69
C TYR A 323 13.02 28.98 -1.62
N LEU A 324 13.80 28.72 -2.67
CA LEU A 324 14.25 29.78 -3.58
C LEU A 324 13.11 30.36 -4.40
N ILE A 325 12.18 29.53 -4.86
CA ILE A 325 10.99 29.98 -5.58
C ILE A 325 10.17 30.90 -4.67
N HIS A 326 9.84 30.44 -3.46
CA HIS A 326 9.11 31.24 -2.49
C HIS A 326 9.83 32.55 -2.14
N LYS A 327 11.14 32.50 -1.89
CA LYS A 327 11.96 33.67 -1.57
C LYS A 327 11.90 34.74 -2.65
N ASN A 328 11.90 34.35 -3.93
CA ASN A 328 11.85 35.30 -5.04
C ASN A 328 10.42 35.79 -5.33
N MET A 329 9.38 35.08 -4.88
CA MET A 329 7.98 35.49 -5.02
C MET A 329 7.47 36.30 -3.82
N LYS A 330 8.10 36.19 -2.65
CA LYS A 330 7.62 36.72 -1.35
C LYS A 330 7.20 38.19 -1.38
N SER A 331 7.90 39.01 -2.15
CA SER A 331 7.58 40.42 -2.28
C SER A 331 7.90 40.91 -3.68
N HIS A 332 7.23 41.98 -4.09
CA HIS A 332 7.51 42.66 -5.35
C HIS A 332 9.00 43.01 -5.50
N MET A 333 9.65 43.50 -4.43
CA MET A 333 11.09 43.79 -4.43
C MET A 333 11.97 42.55 -4.63
N SER A 334 11.49 41.37 -4.21
CA SER A 334 12.22 40.11 -4.41
C SER A 334 12.23 39.69 -5.89
N ILE A 335 11.11 39.90 -6.59
CA ILE A 335 11.02 39.70 -8.04
C ILE A 335 11.94 40.69 -8.75
N VAL A 336 11.88 41.98 -8.41
CA VAL A 336 12.78 43.01 -8.97
C VAL A 336 14.26 42.61 -8.80
N ASN A 337 14.64 42.10 -7.62
CA ASN A 337 16.00 41.62 -7.35
C ASN A 337 16.37 40.40 -8.20
N LEU A 338 15.45 39.47 -8.43
CA LEU A 338 15.67 38.35 -9.35
C LEU A 338 15.86 38.85 -10.77
N THR A 339 14.96 39.72 -11.26
CA THR A 339 14.99 40.28 -12.61
C THR A 339 16.30 41.01 -12.89
N VAL A 340 16.79 41.82 -11.95
CA VAL A 340 18.10 42.47 -12.05
C VAL A 340 19.22 41.45 -12.22
N LYS A 341 19.28 40.40 -11.38
CA LYS A 341 20.32 39.37 -11.48
C LYS A 341 20.25 38.56 -12.77
N VAL A 342 19.04 38.28 -13.26
CA VAL A 342 18.83 37.60 -14.54
C VAL A 342 19.34 38.48 -15.68
N MET A 343 18.97 39.77 -15.71
CA MET A 343 19.48 40.72 -16.71
C MET A 343 21.01 40.85 -16.65
N GLU A 344 21.60 40.97 -15.46
CA GLU A 344 23.06 41.00 -15.27
C GLU A 344 23.72 39.75 -15.88
N SER A 345 23.21 38.55 -15.59
CA SER A 345 23.73 37.30 -16.15
C SER A 345 23.54 37.18 -17.66
N CYS A 346 22.37 37.54 -18.17
CA CYS A 346 22.05 37.47 -19.59
C CYS A 346 22.87 38.48 -20.41
N TYR A 347 23.01 39.72 -19.93
CA TYR A 347 23.83 40.73 -20.59
C TYR A 347 25.32 40.40 -20.53
N ALA A 348 25.80 39.86 -19.40
CA ALA A 348 27.17 39.38 -19.30
C ALA A 348 27.46 38.24 -20.29
N ARG A 349 26.54 37.30 -20.46
CA ARG A 349 26.67 36.20 -21.43
C ARG A 349 26.57 36.69 -22.88
N TYR A 350 25.70 37.66 -23.17
CA TYR A 350 25.50 38.15 -24.54
C TYR A 350 26.60 39.13 -25.01
N TYR A 351 27.02 40.06 -24.16
CA TYR A 351 28.02 41.08 -24.52
C TYR A 351 29.46 40.72 -24.09
N GLY A 352 29.64 39.70 -23.26
CA GLY A 352 30.91 39.34 -22.63
C GLY A 352 31.04 39.90 -21.21
N TYR A 353 31.60 39.09 -20.30
CA TYR A 353 31.70 39.39 -18.86
C TYR A 353 32.48 40.66 -18.53
N ASP A 354 33.44 41.04 -19.37
CA ASP A 354 34.31 42.22 -19.12
C ASP A 354 33.71 43.53 -19.66
N VAL A 355 32.78 43.46 -20.62
CA VAL A 355 32.36 44.62 -21.43
C VAL A 355 30.88 44.99 -21.24
N TRP A 356 30.06 44.07 -20.73
CA TRP A 356 28.62 44.29 -20.60
C TRP A 356 28.28 45.49 -19.69
N THR A 357 29.06 45.73 -18.64
CA THR A 357 28.83 46.81 -17.67
C THR A 357 28.96 48.18 -18.32
N GLU A 358 29.99 48.38 -19.16
CA GLU A 358 30.22 49.63 -19.88
C GLU A 358 29.14 49.86 -20.94
N LYS A 359 28.80 48.81 -21.71
CA LYS A 359 27.76 48.90 -22.76
C LYS A 359 26.41 49.27 -22.20
N VAL A 360 25.98 48.59 -21.14
CA VAL A 360 24.66 48.77 -20.53
C VAL A 360 24.66 49.92 -19.52
N LYS A 361 25.79 50.62 -19.35
CA LYS A 361 25.97 51.73 -18.38
C LYS A 361 25.58 51.31 -16.95
N TYR A 362 25.95 50.10 -16.58
CA TYR A 362 25.67 49.51 -15.27
C TYR A 362 26.54 50.15 -14.18
N VAL A 363 25.93 50.48 -13.05
CA VAL A 363 26.63 51.01 -11.87
C VAL A 363 26.25 50.16 -10.65
N ALA A 364 27.23 49.45 -10.08
CA ALA A 364 27.00 48.48 -9.01
C ALA A 364 26.52 49.13 -7.70
N ASN A 365 26.92 50.38 -7.42
CA ASN A 365 26.58 51.09 -6.18
C ASN A 365 25.16 51.70 -6.18
N ASP A 366 24.41 51.60 -7.28
CA ASP A 366 23.06 52.14 -7.35
C ASP A 366 22.06 51.31 -6.52
N THR A 367 21.03 51.98 -6.03
CA THR A 367 19.92 51.29 -5.34
C THR A 367 19.22 50.32 -6.31
N LEU A 368 18.64 49.24 -5.76
CA LEU A 368 18.00 48.20 -6.58
C LEU A 368 16.95 48.75 -7.57
N PRO A 369 16.05 49.69 -7.21
CA PRO A 369 15.10 50.26 -8.16
C PRO A 369 15.76 51.04 -9.30
N VAL A 370 16.85 51.76 -9.01
CA VAL A 370 17.60 52.52 -10.03
C VAL A 370 18.30 51.56 -11.00
N ARG A 371 18.92 50.49 -10.48
CA ARG A 371 19.54 49.44 -11.30
C ARG A 371 18.51 48.75 -12.19
N PHE A 372 17.37 48.36 -11.62
CA PHE A 372 16.28 47.76 -12.38
C PHE A 372 15.81 48.67 -13.51
N LYS A 373 15.52 49.94 -13.21
CA LYS A 373 15.04 50.90 -14.20
C LYS A 373 16.00 51.04 -15.39
N ARG A 374 17.30 51.21 -15.14
CA ARG A 374 18.30 51.34 -16.22
C ARG A 374 18.40 50.08 -17.08
N LEU A 375 18.45 48.92 -16.44
CA LEU A 375 18.56 47.64 -17.15
C LEU A 375 17.29 47.31 -17.96
N ALA A 376 16.12 47.67 -17.45
CA ALA A 376 14.84 47.53 -18.13
C ALA A 376 14.72 48.52 -19.30
N GLU A 377 15.11 49.78 -19.13
CA GLU A 377 15.16 50.78 -20.23
C GLU A 377 16.10 50.31 -21.36
N TRP A 378 17.24 49.74 -21.01
CA TRP A 378 18.15 49.13 -21.98
C TRP A 378 17.50 47.94 -22.70
N PHE A 379 16.81 47.05 -21.97
CA PHE A 379 16.07 45.93 -22.54
C PHE A 379 15.05 46.42 -23.57
N THR A 380 14.24 47.40 -23.19
CA THR A 380 13.19 47.96 -24.04
C THR A 380 13.75 48.56 -25.32
N ALA A 381 14.85 49.31 -25.23
CA ALA A 381 15.46 49.98 -26.37
C ALA A 381 16.12 49.03 -27.38
N HIS A 382 16.62 47.87 -26.93
CA HIS A 382 17.44 46.98 -27.77
C HIS A 382 16.79 45.63 -28.09
N PHE A 383 15.82 45.18 -27.29
CA PHE A 383 15.31 43.81 -27.35
C PHE A 383 13.79 43.65 -27.45
N MET A 384 12.97 44.66 -27.11
CA MET A 384 11.50 44.53 -27.07
C MET A 384 10.89 44.16 -28.44
N ASN A 385 11.53 44.57 -29.53
CA ASN A 385 11.17 44.20 -30.90
C ASN A 385 12.40 43.68 -31.64
N TYR A 386 13.16 42.78 -31.01
CA TYR A 386 14.37 42.25 -31.62
C TYR A 386 14.03 41.47 -32.91
N GLU A 387 14.39 42.02 -34.07
CA GLU A 387 14.25 41.38 -35.39
C GLU A 387 15.55 40.68 -35.85
N GLY A 388 16.53 40.55 -34.96
CA GLY A 388 17.81 39.95 -35.31
C GLY A 388 17.67 38.46 -35.64
N SER A 389 18.58 37.97 -36.49
CA SER A 389 18.60 36.56 -36.92
C SER A 389 19.07 35.59 -35.83
N GLU A 390 19.68 36.09 -34.75
CA GLU A 390 20.17 35.28 -33.65
C GLU A 390 19.02 34.89 -32.72
N GLN A 391 18.86 33.59 -32.45
CA GLN A 391 17.86 33.12 -31.50
C GLN A 391 18.37 33.33 -30.08
N ILE A 392 17.79 34.29 -29.36
CA ILE A 392 18.13 34.59 -27.97
C ILE A 392 17.08 33.95 -27.06
N ASP A 393 17.48 32.92 -26.31
CA ASP A 393 16.62 32.08 -25.49
C ASP A 393 16.01 32.78 -24.27
N TRP A 394 16.67 33.81 -23.73
CA TRP A 394 16.27 34.49 -22.50
C TRP A 394 15.31 35.67 -22.68
N LEU A 395 15.04 36.13 -23.92
CA LEU A 395 14.23 37.33 -24.18
C LEU A 395 12.85 37.26 -23.55
N ASP A 396 12.11 36.18 -23.82
CA ASP A 396 10.73 36.02 -23.34
C ASP A 396 10.67 36.00 -21.82
N THR A 397 11.61 35.30 -21.17
CA THR A 397 11.68 35.22 -19.71
C THR A 397 12.01 36.58 -19.10
N VAL A 398 12.98 37.31 -19.65
CA VAL A 398 13.34 38.64 -19.15
C VAL A 398 12.19 39.62 -19.35
N SER A 399 11.53 39.60 -20.51
CA SER A 399 10.35 40.44 -20.77
C SER A 399 9.26 40.20 -19.73
N GLN A 400 8.89 38.93 -19.50
CA GLN A 400 7.85 38.59 -18.52
C GLN A 400 8.27 38.96 -17.08
N LEU A 401 9.54 38.76 -16.71
CA LEU A 401 10.05 39.19 -15.40
C LEU A 401 10.04 40.71 -15.22
N ILE A 402 10.32 41.49 -16.28
CA ILE A 402 10.18 42.94 -16.28
C ILE A 402 8.70 43.33 -16.08
N ASP A 403 7.78 42.69 -16.79
CA ASP A 403 6.34 42.96 -16.65
C ASP A 403 5.85 42.70 -15.22
N TYR A 404 6.24 41.59 -14.60
CA TYR A 404 5.96 41.33 -13.18
C TYR A 404 6.60 42.37 -12.25
N SER A 405 7.80 42.82 -12.56
CA SER A 405 8.54 43.82 -11.79
C SER A 405 8.00 45.25 -11.96
N MET A 406 7.23 45.51 -13.03
CA MET A 406 6.55 46.80 -13.25
C MET A 406 5.10 46.79 -12.75
N SER A 407 4.54 45.60 -12.51
CA SER A 407 3.17 45.46 -12.00
C SER A 407 3.01 46.00 -10.58
N ASP A 408 1.81 46.51 -10.26
CA ASP A 408 1.50 47.05 -8.93
C ASP A 408 1.67 45.97 -7.83
N PRO A 409 2.39 46.26 -6.73
CA PRO A 409 2.46 45.39 -5.56
C PRO A 409 1.11 44.86 -5.08
N GLU A 410 0.03 45.66 -5.11
CA GLU A 410 -1.31 45.21 -4.68
C GLU A 410 -1.88 44.15 -5.63
N HIS A 411 -1.67 44.35 -6.94
CA HIS A 411 -2.09 43.38 -7.95
C HIS A 411 -1.35 42.05 -7.78
N MET A 412 -0.03 42.08 -7.62
CA MET A 412 0.79 40.88 -7.34
C MET A 412 0.30 40.14 -6.10
N ALA A 413 0.10 40.85 -4.99
CA ALA A 413 -0.36 40.26 -3.73
C ALA A 413 -1.71 39.54 -3.93
N LYS A 414 -2.64 40.18 -4.65
CA LYS A 414 -3.95 39.58 -4.97
C LYS A 414 -3.83 38.34 -5.85
N MET A 415 -2.95 38.36 -6.86
CA MET A 415 -2.80 37.23 -7.79
C MET A 415 -2.11 36.02 -7.18
N THR A 416 -1.25 36.22 -6.18
CA THR A 416 -0.51 35.14 -5.51
C THR A 416 -1.16 34.66 -4.21
N ALA A 417 -2.25 35.30 -3.76
CA ALA A 417 -2.87 35.07 -2.46
C ALA A 417 -3.23 33.60 -2.18
N ASP A 418 -3.64 32.85 -3.19
CA ASP A 418 -4.04 31.45 -3.04
C ASP A 418 -2.85 30.49 -2.92
N ILE A 419 -1.68 30.88 -3.42
CA ILE A 419 -0.51 29.99 -3.56
C ILE A 419 0.54 30.23 -2.48
N MET A 420 0.71 31.49 -2.03
CA MET A 420 1.67 31.82 -0.99
C MET A 420 1.47 31.01 0.30
N PRO A 421 0.24 30.79 0.82
CA PRO A 421 0.03 29.97 2.02
C PRO A 421 0.53 28.53 1.87
N VAL A 422 0.44 27.96 0.67
CA VAL A 422 0.95 26.60 0.39
C VAL A 422 2.47 26.58 0.40
N PHE A 423 3.12 27.56 -0.22
CA PHE A 423 4.58 27.68 -0.16
C PHE A 423 5.06 27.94 1.28
N ASP A 424 4.37 28.80 2.03
CA ASP A 424 4.68 29.08 3.44
C ASP A 424 4.62 27.80 4.31
N MET A 425 3.62 26.94 4.10
CA MET A 425 3.53 25.65 4.79
C MET A 425 4.70 24.72 4.43
N LEU A 426 5.10 24.69 3.15
CA LEU A 426 6.17 23.82 2.66
C LEU A 426 7.57 24.30 3.07
N ILE A 427 7.72 25.59 3.41
CA ILE A 427 8.98 26.20 3.88
C ILE A 427 9.00 26.47 5.39
N GLU A 428 8.00 26.00 6.13
CA GLU A 428 8.01 26.06 7.59
C GLU A 428 9.09 25.12 8.16
N LYS A 429 9.71 25.47 9.29
CA LYS A 429 10.65 24.55 9.96
C LYS A 429 9.88 23.37 10.58
N PRO A 430 10.31 22.10 10.40
CA PRO A 430 11.55 21.64 9.78
C PRO A 430 11.44 21.23 8.30
N LEU A 431 10.28 21.44 7.65
CA LEU A 431 10.05 21.05 6.25
C LEU A 431 10.94 21.79 5.26
N ASN A 432 11.34 23.02 5.57
CA ASN A 432 12.29 23.80 4.76
C ASN A 432 13.58 23.04 4.44
N GLU A 433 14.13 22.30 5.40
CA GLU A 433 15.35 21.51 5.23
C GLU A 433 15.06 20.15 4.62
N LEU A 434 13.92 19.54 4.98
CA LEU A 434 13.54 18.23 4.50
C LEU A 434 13.10 18.22 3.03
N LEU A 435 12.42 19.27 2.55
CA LEU A 435 11.87 19.37 1.18
C LEU A 435 12.67 20.29 0.26
N SER A 436 13.61 21.06 0.81
CA SER A 436 14.52 21.92 0.06
C SER A 436 15.94 21.81 0.64
N PRO A 437 16.55 20.61 0.63
CA PRO A 437 17.89 20.41 1.16
C PRO A 437 18.89 21.30 0.42
N ASN A 438 19.94 21.71 1.13
CA ASN A 438 21.01 22.47 0.50
C ASN A 438 21.73 21.54 -0.50
N PRO A 439 21.97 21.96 -1.75
CA PRO A 439 22.69 21.12 -2.71
C PRO A 439 24.09 20.67 -2.26
N ASN A 440 24.66 21.31 -1.23
CA ASN A 440 25.96 20.97 -0.64
C ASN A 440 25.89 20.16 0.67
N SER A 441 24.70 19.77 1.14
CA SER A 441 24.51 19.01 2.40
C SER A 441 24.26 17.53 2.18
#